data_AF-A0A662DC67-F1
#
_entry.id   AF-A0A662DC67-F1
#
_cell.length_a   1.000
_cell.length_b   1.000
_cell.length_c   1.000
_cell.angle_alpha   90.00
_cell.angle_beta   90.00
_cell.angle_gamma   90.00
#
_symmetry.space_group_name_H-M   'P 1'
#
loop_
_entity.id
_entity.type
_entity.pdbx_description
1 polymer ?
#
loop_
_entity_poly.entity_id
_entity_poly.type
_entity_poly.pdbx_seq_one_letter_code
_entity_poly.pdbx_strand_id
1 'polypeptide(L)'
;RAAKRIPGLRESIVVRKVGTPLTNVRYVMQPSGSLYGREQTVFSQMNRRRPTTPVENLFLAGAWIGGGGMTLAVGSGRAAASAANRHLQQLTIA
;
A
#
# COMPACT_ATOMS: atom_id res chain seq x y z
N ARG A 1 6.01 -3.81 -29.51
CA ARG A 1 4.57 -3.93 -29.90
C ARG A 1 3.90 -2.56 -30.05
N ALA A 2 4.08 -1.59 -29.14
CA ALA A 2 3.48 -0.25 -29.24
C ALA A 2 3.79 0.53 -30.54
N ALA A 3 5.07 0.65 -30.92
CA ALA A 3 5.46 1.36 -32.14
C ALA A 3 4.98 0.73 -33.46
N LYS A 4 4.48 -0.52 -33.44
CA LYS A 4 3.82 -1.13 -34.61
C LYS A 4 2.36 -0.65 -34.75
N ARG A 5 1.78 -0.12 -33.68
CA ARG A 5 0.38 0.35 -33.60
C ARG A 5 0.27 1.88 -33.65
N ILE A 6 1.36 2.57 -33.38
CA ILE A 6 1.41 4.03 -33.35
C ILE A 6 2.57 4.46 -34.27
N PRO A 7 2.29 4.78 -35.55
CA PRO A 7 3.28 5.30 -36.49
C PRO A 7 3.93 6.57 -35.93
N GLY A 8 5.24 6.74 -36.10
CA GLY A 8 5.96 7.91 -35.59
C GLY A 8 6.23 7.90 -34.08
N LEU A 9 5.82 6.85 -33.33
CA LEU A 9 5.97 6.82 -31.88
C LEU A 9 7.43 6.94 -31.43
N ARG A 10 8.37 6.31 -32.12
CA ARG A 10 9.78 6.33 -31.68
C ARG A 10 10.40 7.69 -31.90
N GLU A 11 10.09 8.28 -33.05
CA GLU A 11 10.56 9.56 -33.53
C GLU A 11 10.01 10.71 -32.66
N SER A 12 8.84 10.50 -32.06
CA SER A 12 8.18 11.48 -31.18
C SER A 12 8.63 11.43 -29.71
N ILE A 13 9.48 10.47 -29.30
CA ILE A 13 9.94 10.38 -27.90
C ILE A 13 11.05 11.41 -27.67
N VAL A 14 10.71 12.48 -26.93
CA VAL A 14 11.69 13.50 -26.50
C VAL A 14 12.40 13.08 -25.21
N VAL A 15 11.70 12.42 -24.29
CA VAL A 15 12.23 12.00 -22.97
C VAL A 15 11.75 10.59 -22.65
N ARG A 16 12.66 9.78 -22.08
CA ARG A 16 12.33 8.45 -21.57
C ARG A 16 12.83 8.28 -20.14
N LYS A 17 11.91 8.00 -19.21
CA LYS A 17 12.23 7.55 -17.85
C LYS A 17 11.72 6.12 -17.66
N VAL A 18 12.48 5.31 -16.96
CA VAL A 18 12.15 3.90 -16.71
C VAL A 18 12.03 3.68 -15.21
N GLY A 19 10.89 3.15 -14.78
CA GLY A 19 10.69 2.63 -13.44
C GLY A 19 10.65 1.10 -13.49
N THR A 20 11.31 0.45 -12.54
CA THR A 20 11.26 -1.00 -12.35
C THR A 20 10.82 -1.30 -10.91
N PRO A 21 10.52 -2.55 -10.53
CA PRO A 21 10.24 -2.88 -9.13
C PRO A 21 11.35 -2.41 -8.16
N LEU A 22 12.62 -2.36 -8.62
CA LEU A 22 13.74 -1.83 -7.84
C LEU A 22 13.59 -0.32 -7.55
N THR A 23 12.94 0.44 -8.44
CA THR A 23 12.60 1.83 -8.20
C THR A 23 11.68 1.97 -6.98
N ASN A 24 10.69 1.10 -6.84
CA ASN A 24 9.77 1.13 -5.70
C ASN A 24 10.45 0.69 -4.40
N VAL A 25 11.34 -0.31 -4.47
CA VAL A 25 12.19 -0.67 -3.32
C VAL A 25 13.03 0.53 -2.88
N ARG A 26 13.66 1.24 -3.83
CA ARG A 26 14.53 2.38 -3.54
C ARG A 26 13.80 3.60 -2.97
N TYR A 27 12.67 4.00 -3.57
CA TYR A 27 12.03 5.28 -3.24
C TYR A 27 11.01 5.19 -2.10
N VAL A 28 10.30 4.07 -2.00
CA VAL A 28 9.17 3.92 -1.07
C VAL A 28 9.25 2.64 -0.24
N MET A 29 10.43 2.01 -0.24
CA MET A 29 10.77 0.83 0.58
C MET A 29 9.73 -0.29 0.48
N GLN A 30 9.13 -0.47 -0.70
CA GLN A 30 8.11 -1.50 -0.89
C GLN A 30 8.78 -2.87 -1.00
N PRO A 31 8.38 -3.85 -0.15
CA PRO A 31 8.85 -5.22 -0.29
C PRO A 31 8.60 -5.74 -1.71
N SER A 32 9.65 -6.32 -2.31
CA SER A 32 9.65 -6.83 -3.69
C SER A 32 9.20 -5.82 -4.76
N GLY A 33 9.21 -4.51 -4.44
CA GLY A 33 8.76 -3.45 -5.32
C GLY A 33 7.24 -3.38 -5.54
N SER A 34 6.43 -3.97 -4.65
CA SER A 34 4.97 -3.98 -4.77
C SER A 34 4.36 -2.58 -4.82
N LEU A 35 3.40 -2.36 -5.73
CA LEU A 35 2.62 -1.12 -5.78
C LEU A 35 1.39 -1.15 -4.87
N TYR A 36 0.83 -2.34 -4.63
CA TYR A 36 -0.50 -2.51 -4.02
C TYR A 36 -0.47 -3.24 -2.68
N GLY A 37 0.71 -3.30 -2.05
CA GLY A 37 0.89 -4.03 -0.80
C GLY A 37 0.88 -5.54 -1.03
N ARG A 38 0.02 -6.25 -0.30
CA ARG A 38 -0.08 -7.71 -0.38
C ARG A 38 -0.69 -8.16 -1.72
N GLU A 39 -0.32 -9.38 -2.12
CA GLU A 39 -0.99 -10.09 -3.20
C GLU A 39 -2.50 -10.22 -2.92
N GLN A 40 -3.30 -10.00 -3.96
CA GLN A 40 -4.77 -9.96 -3.91
C GLN A 40 -5.36 -11.33 -4.25
N THR A 41 -4.96 -12.37 -3.51
CA THR A 41 -5.56 -13.71 -3.62
C THR A 41 -6.85 -13.81 -2.82
N VAL A 42 -7.73 -14.76 -3.15
CA VAL A 42 -8.97 -15.03 -2.39
C VAL A 42 -8.65 -15.23 -0.90
N PHE A 43 -7.65 -16.07 -0.60
CA PHE A 43 -7.19 -16.31 0.76
C PHE A 43 -6.74 -15.02 1.46
N SER A 44 -5.97 -14.17 0.78
CA SER A 44 -5.47 -12.90 1.32
C SER A 44 -6.61 -11.94 1.67
N GLN A 45 -7.66 -11.92 0.83
CA GLN A 45 -8.83 -11.06 1.00
C GLN A 45 -9.78 -11.56 2.10
N MET A 46 -9.87 -12.87 2.31
CA MET A 46 -10.60 -13.45 3.45
C MET A 46 -9.83 -13.30 4.78
N ASN A 47 -8.50 -13.19 4.72
CA ASN A 47 -7.61 -13.06 5.89
C ASN A 47 -6.93 -11.68 5.93
N ARG A 48 -7.75 -10.64 6.03
CA ARG A 48 -7.27 -9.25 6.12
C ARG A 48 -6.56 -9.00 7.44
N ARG A 49 -5.45 -8.25 7.39
CA ARG A 49 -4.75 -7.82 8.60
C ARG A 49 -5.58 -6.78 9.34
N ARG A 50 -5.54 -6.87 10.67
CA ARG A 50 -6.10 -5.86 11.57
C ARG A 50 -5.09 -4.73 11.77
N PRO A 51 -5.55 -3.53 12.15
CA PRO A 51 -4.66 -2.43 12.50
C PRO A 51 -3.95 -2.66 13.85
N THR A 52 -4.45 -3.53 14.72
CA THR A 52 -3.85 -3.84 16.03
C THR A 52 -2.77 -4.91 15.91
N THR A 53 -1.77 -4.84 16.79
CA THR A 53 -0.69 -5.83 16.88
C THR A 53 -0.57 -6.40 18.30
N PRO A 54 0.17 -7.50 18.50
CA PRO A 54 0.51 -7.98 19.85
C PRO A 54 1.43 -7.04 20.64
N VAL A 55 2.09 -6.08 19.97
CA VAL A 55 2.90 -5.07 20.64
C VAL A 55 1.98 -3.94 21.09
N GLU A 56 1.97 -3.68 22.38
CA GLU A 56 1.13 -2.63 22.97
C GLU A 56 1.47 -1.26 22.38
N ASN A 57 0.45 -0.40 22.24
CA ASN A 57 0.58 0.94 21.67
C ASN A 57 1.12 1.01 20.21
N LEU A 58 1.21 -0.13 19.50
CA LEU A 58 1.60 -0.19 18.08
C LEU A 58 0.41 -0.52 17.17
N PHE A 59 0.08 0.43 16.28
CA PHE A 59 -0.99 0.31 15.29
C PHE A 59 -0.44 0.44 13.86
N LEU A 60 -1.01 -0.34 12.93
CA LEU A 60 -0.56 -0.41 11.54
C LEU A 60 -1.58 0.21 10.59
N ALA A 61 -1.07 0.94 9.60
CA ALA A 61 -1.83 1.50 8.49
C ALA A 61 -1.04 1.40 7.17
N GLY A 62 -1.69 1.78 6.07
CA GLY A 62 -1.13 1.77 4.72
C GLY A 62 -1.58 0.59 3.87
N ALA A 63 -1.03 0.50 2.65
CA ALA A 63 -1.44 -0.46 1.63
C ALA A 63 -1.31 -1.94 2.06
N TRP A 64 -0.41 -2.24 3.01
CA TRP A 64 -0.20 -3.58 3.54
C TRP A 64 -1.26 -4.03 4.57
N ILE A 65 -2.09 -3.08 5.03
CA ILE A 65 -3.20 -3.31 5.96
C ILE A 65 -4.54 -3.09 5.25
N GLY A 66 -4.69 -1.93 4.60
CA GLY A 66 -5.91 -1.53 3.88
C GLY A 66 -6.07 -2.15 2.51
N GLY A 67 -5.00 -2.65 1.90
CA GLY A 67 -4.98 -2.98 0.47
C GLY A 67 -4.50 -1.78 -0.35
N GLY A 68 -4.09 -2.04 -1.58
CA GLY A 68 -3.43 -1.04 -2.41
C GLY A 68 -4.37 0.02 -2.99
N GLY A 69 -3.77 1.08 -3.53
CA GLY A 69 -4.49 2.26 -4.00
C GLY A 69 -4.77 3.26 -2.87
N MET A 70 -5.02 4.51 -3.25
CA MET A 70 -5.14 5.62 -2.31
C MET A 70 -6.30 5.44 -1.34
N THR A 71 -7.49 5.09 -1.84
CA THR A 71 -8.72 4.96 -1.04
C THR A 71 -8.56 3.95 0.10
N LEU A 72 -7.98 2.79 -0.20
CA LEU A 72 -7.79 1.72 0.78
C LEU A 72 -6.68 2.04 1.78
N ALA A 73 -5.59 2.66 1.31
CA ALA A 73 -4.52 3.11 2.20
C ALA A 73 -5.02 4.17 3.20
N VAL A 74 -5.76 5.19 2.74
CA VAL A 74 -6.36 6.21 3.62
C VAL A 74 -7.39 5.59 4.57
N GLY A 75 -8.23 4.70 4.07
CA GLY A 75 -9.21 3.96 4.89
C GLY A 75 -8.55 3.20 6.03
N SER A 76 -7.39 2.58 5.80
CA SER A 76 -6.65 1.91 6.88
C SER A 76 -6.09 2.86 7.94
N GLY A 77 -5.74 4.09 7.56
CA GLY A 77 -5.35 5.13 8.52
C GLY A 77 -6.48 5.47 9.48
N ARG A 78 -7.71 5.62 8.96
CA ARG A 78 -8.91 5.80 9.79
C ARG A 78 -9.13 4.62 10.75
N ALA A 79 -8.99 3.40 10.24
CA ALA A 79 -9.16 2.18 11.06
C ALA A 79 -8.11 2.10 12.18
N ALA A 80 -6.85 2.45 11.89
CA ALA A 80 -5.78 2.51 12.88
C ALA A 80 -6.03 3.57 13.95
N ALA A 81 -6.42 4.79 13.55
CA ALA A 81 -6.75 5.87 14.49
C ALA A 81 -7.93 5.49 15.40
N SER A 82 -8.98 4.86 14.87
CA SER A 82 -10.09 4.37 15.70
C SER A 82 -9.67 3.27 16.67
N ALA A 83 -8.73 2.40 16.29
CA ALA A 83 -8.20 1.38 17.18
C ALA A 83 -7.37 2.00 18.32
N ALA A 84 -6.51 2.97 18.00
CA ALA A 84 -5.75 3.73 18.99
C ALA A 84 -6.67 4.47 19.98
N ASN A 85 -7.71 5.15 19.48
CA ASN A 85 -8.65 5.86 20.34
C ASN A 85 -9.36 4.93 21.34
N ARG A 86 -9.79 3.74 20.89
CA ARG A 86 -10.40 2.75 21.80
C ARG A 86 -9.42 2.26 22.86
N HIS A 87 -8.17 2.05 22.49
CA HIS A 87 -7.13 1.62 23.44
C HIS A 87 -6.87 2.70 24.50
N LEU A 88 -6.75 3.96 24.10
CA LEU A 88 -6.61 5.08 25.04
C LEU A 88 -7.79 5.17 26.01
N GLN A 89 -9.02 4.99 25.54
CA GLN A 89 -10.21 4.98 26.40
C GLN A 89 -10.17 3.86 27.44
N GLN A 90 -9.65 2.68 27.08
CA GLN A 90 -9.51 1.56 28.03
C GLN A 90 -8.49 1.88 29.13
N LEU A 91 -7.39 2.55 28.78
CA LEU A 91 -6.38 2.97 29.75
C LEU A 91 -6.90 4.05 30.70
N THR A 92 -7.80 4.93 30.26
CA THR A 92 -8.40 5.96 31.12
C THR A 92 -9.40 5.40 32.14
N ILE A 93 -9.96 4.22 31.87
CA ILE A 93 -10.99 3.57 32.71
C ILE A 93 -10.35 2.55 33.68
N ALA A 94 -9.11 2.12 33.41
CA ALA A 94 -8.32 1.24 34.27
C ALA A 94 -7.55 2.03 35.34
#